data_AF-A0A2N3B030-F1
#
_entry.id   AF-A0A2N3B030-F1
#
_cell.length_a   1.000
_cell.length_b   1.000
_cell.length_c   1.000
_cell.angle_alpha   90.00
_cell.angle_beta   90.00
_cell.angle_gamma   90.00
#
_symmetry.space_group_name_H-M   'P 1'
#
loop_
_entity.id
_entity.type
_entity.pdbx_description
1 polymer ?
#
loop_
_entity_poly.entity_id
_entity_poly.type
_entity_poly.pdbx_seq_one_letter_code
_entity_poly.pdbx_strand_id
1 'polypeptide(L)'
;MTRFSHFLAVDWSGAKGPRQKGIALAVALAEGGPPVLIAPPDPKGWARNEVLALLCDLPGDSLVGLDLGISLPFADAGAFFPGWDASPGDARGLW
;
A
#
# COMPACT_ATOMS: atom_id res chain seq x y z
N MET A 1 -1.81 -14.86 21.31
CA MET A 1 -1.81 -14.16 20.01
C MET A 1 -3.24 -13.74 19.74
N THR A 2 -3.50 -12.44 19.56
CA THR A 2 -4.78 -12.00 19.02
C THR A 2 -4.86 -12.45 17.55
N ARG A 3 -5.97 -13.05 17.15
CA ARG A 3 -6.19 -13.50 15.76
C ARG A 3 -6.78 -12.31 14.98
N PHE A 4 -6.24 -12.00 13.81
CA PHE A 4 -6.81 -10.98 12.94
C PHE A 4 -8.25 -11.34 12.54
N SER A 5 -9.13 -10.35 12.52
CA SER A 5 -10.53 -10.51 12.11
C SER A 5 -10.84 -9.87 10.75
N HIS A 6 -10.02 -8.89 10.34
CA HIS A 6 -10.14 -8.20 9.05
C HIS A 6 -8.86 -8.40 8.22
N PHE A 7 -9.03 -8.64 6.93
CA PHE A 7 -7.93 -8.82 5.98
C PHE A 7 -8.15 -7.88 4.81
N LEU A 8 -7.36 -6.82 4.72
CA LEU A 8 -7.42 -5.86 3.63
C LEU A 8 -6.31 -6.16 2.62
N ALA A 9 -6.68 -6.42 1.37
CA ALA A 9 -5.75 -6.46 0.24
C ALA A 9 -5.81 -5.12 -0.51
N VAL A 10 -4.65 -4.58 -0.84
CA VAL A 10 -4.49 -3.35 -1.62
C VAL A 10 -3.62 -3.63 -2.84
N ASP A 11 -4.20 -3.53 -4.02
CA ASP A 11 -3.48 -3.46 -5.30
C ASP A 11 -3.13 -2.00 -5.57
N TRP A 12 -1.84 -1.70 -5.69
CA TRP A 12 -1.35 -0.34 -5.80
C TRP A 12 -0.97 0.02 -7.24
N SER A 13 -1.42 1.20 -7.68
CA SER A 13 -1.02 1.71 -8.99
C SER A 13 0.21 2.62 -8.93
N GLY A 14 1.22 2.29 -9.73
CA GLY A 14 2.37 3.15 -10.03
C GLY A 14 2.06 4.27 -11.05
N ALA A 15 0.84 4.35 -11.58
CA ALA A 15 0.50 5.37 -12.57
C ALA A 15 0.58 6.79 -12.00
N LYS A 16 0.87 7.76 -12.87
CA LYS A 16 1.00 9.18 -12.52
C LYS A 16 -0.39 9.83 -12.49
N GLY A 17 -0.59 10.74 -11.54
CA GLY A 17 -1.82 11.54 -11.43
C GLY A 17 -2.42 11.51 -10.03
N PRO A 18 -3.45 12.35 -9.80
CA PRO A 18 -4.08 12.49 -8.48
C PRO A 18 -5.01 11.33 -8.12
N ARG A 19 -5.60 10.65 -9.13
CA ARG A 19 -6.50 9.51 -8.97
C ARG A 19 -6.10 8.36 -9.89
N GLN A 20 -6.25 7.13 -9.39
CA GLN A 20 -5.81 5.91 -10.04
C GLN A 20 -6.97 4.93 -10.18
N LYS A 21 -7.33 4.60 -11.42
CA LYS A 21 -8.29 3.51 -11.70
C LYS A 21 -7.72 2.14 -11.39
N GLY A 22 -6.39 2.01 -11.40
CA GLY A 22 -5.69 0.76 -11.11
C GLY A 22 -5.35 0.57 -9.64
N ILE A 23 -5.90 1.38 -8.72
CA ILE A 23 -5.88 1.04 -7.29
C ILE A 23 -7.15 0.28 -6.99
N ALA A 24 -7.04 -0.88 -6.35
CA ALA A 24 -8.17 -1.67 -5.89
C ALA A 24 -7.96 -2.13 -4.45
N LEU A 25 -9.01 -2.05 -3.65
CA LEU A 25 -9.01 -2.48 -2.26
C LEU A 25 -10.10 -3.54 -2.09
N ALA A 26 -9.78 -4.63 -1.41
CA ALA A 26 -10.76 -5.67 -1.07
C ALA A 26 -10.59 -6.11 0.38
N VAL A 27 -11.71 -6.32 1.08
CA VAL A 27 -11.72 -6.82 2.46
C VAL A 27 -12.30 -8.23 2.52
N ALA A 28 -11.66 -9.09 3.31
CA ALA A 28 -12.20 -10.36 3.75
C ALA A 28 -12.28 -10.39 5.28
N LEU A 29 -13.24 -11.15 5.81
CA LEU A 29 -13.47 -11.27 7.24
C LEU A 29 -13.13 -12.68 7.73
N ALA A 30 -12.73 -12.81 8.99
CA ALA A 30 -12.33 -14.10 9.57
C ALA A 30 -13.46 -15.13 9.65
N GLU A 31 -14.71 -14.66 9.73
CA GLU A 31 -15.92 -15.51 9.65
C GLU A 31 -16.11 -16.19 8.28
N GLY A 32 -15.37 -15.74 7.25
CA GLY A 32 -15.38 -16.31 5.91
C GLY A 32 -16.14 -15.48 4.88
N GLY A 33 -16.41 -16.10 3.72
CA GLY A 33 -16.97 -15.43 2.54
C GLY A 33 -15.90 -14.97 1.54
N PRO A 34 -16.31 -14.58 0.32
CA PRO A 34 -15.39 -14.04 -0.67
C PRO A 34 -14.91 -12.63 -0.28
N PRO A 35 -13.71 -12.20 -0.71
CA PRO A 35 -13.30 -10.81 -0.58
C PRO A 35 -14.28 -9.86 -1.28
N VAL A 36 -14.60 -8.74 -0.64
CA VAL A 36 -15.51 -7.72 -1.15
C VAL A 36 -14.71 -6.49 -1.55
N LEU A 37 -14.89 -6.03 -2.80
CA LEU A 37 -14.26 -4.80 -3.28
C LEU A 37 -14.84 -3.57 -2.57
N ILE A 38 -13.96 -2.69 -2.13
CA ILE A 38 -14.31 -1.39 -1.57
C ILE A 38 -14.44 -0.41 -2.74
N ALA A 39 -15.64 0.16 -2.90
CA ALA A 39 -15.88 1.14 -3.94
C ALA A 39 -15.04 2.40 -3.68
N PRO A 40 -14.37 2.95 -4.71
CA PRO A 40 -13.68 4.22 -4.56
C PRO A 40 -14.67 5.34 -4.24
N PRO A 41 -14.27 6.36 -3.45
CA PRO A 41 -15.12 7.52 -3.16
C PRO A 41 -15.50 8.35 -4.41
N ASP A 42 -14.77 8.18 -5.52
CA ASP A 42 -14.95 8.92 -6.77
C ASP A 42 -14.96 7.96 -7.98
N PRO A 43 -15.82 8.16 -8.99
CA PRO A 43 -15.86 7.32 -10.20
C PRO A 43 -14.55 7.32 -11.01
N LYS A 44 -13.66 8.29 -10.79
CA LYS A 44 -12.32 8.33 -11.40
C LYS A 44 -11.32 7.39 -10.71
N GLY A 45 -11.72 6.68 -9.66
CA GLY A 45 -10.89 5.77 -8.88
C GLY A 45 -10.32 6.41 -7.62
N TRP A 46 -9.44 5.68 -6.93
CA TRP A 46 -8.87 6.09 -5.65
C TRP A 46 -7.80 7.17 -5.79
N ALA A 47 -7.80 8.13 -4.88
CA ALA A 47 -6.63 8.93 -4.58
C ALA A 47 -5.80 8.25 -3.48
N ARG A 48 -4.47 8.38 -3.54
CA ARG A 48 -3.57 7.69 -2.59
C ARG A 48 -3.78 8.12 -1.13
N ASN A 49 -4.18 9.38 -0.92
CA ASN A 49 -4.53 9.90 0.41
C ASN A 49 -5.84 9.33 0.95
N GLU A 50 -6.79 8.95 0.09
CA GLU A 50 -8.02 8.26 0.50
C GLU A 50 -7.71 6.84 0.98
N VAL A 51 -6.80 6.14 0.29
CA VAL A 51 -6.29 4.85 0.75
C VAL A 51 -5.58 5.00 2.10
N LEU A 52 -4.71 6.00 2.25
CA LEU A 52 -4.05 6.29 3.52
C LEU A 52 -5.05 6.57 4.65
N ALA A 53 -6.07 7.39 4.39
CA ALA A 53 -7.10 7.68 5.38
C ALA A 53 -7.84 6.42 5.82
N LEU A 54 -8.17 5.52 4.88
CA LEU A 54 -8.77 4.22 5.19
C LEU A 54 -7.84 3.37 6.07
N LEU A 55 -6.54 3.29 5.72
CA LEU A 55 -5.56 2.52 6.50
C LEU A 55 -5.41 3.04 7.94
N CYS A 56 -5.49 4.35 8.14
CA CYS A 56 -5.44 4.97 9.46
C CYS A 56 -6.68 4.72 10.33
N ASP A 57 -7.81 4.36 9.72
CA ASP A 57 -9.10 4.16 10.39
C ASP A 57 -9.50 2.66 10.48
N LEU A 58 -8.56 1.76 10.18
CA LEU A 58 -8.82 0.32 10.25
C LEU A 58 -9.02 -0.16 11.70
N PRO A 59 -9.88 -1.17 11.91
CA PRO A 59 -9.95 -1.88 13.18
C PRO A 59 -8.56 -2.43 13.61
N GLY A 60 -8.25 -2.38 14.90
CA GLY A 60 -6.93 -2.73 15.43
C GLY A 60 -6.50 -4.20 15.25
N ASP A 61 -7.42 -5.07 14.83
CA ASP A 61 -7.20 -6.48 14.49
C ASP A 61 -7.21 -6.74 12.98
N SER A 62 -6.81 -5.75 12.18
CA SER A 62 -6.67 -5.84 10.73
C SER A 62 -5.27 -6.27 10.29
N LEU A 63 -5.20 -7.22 9.36
CA LEU A 63 -3.99 -7.52 8.60
C LEU A 63 -4.10 -6.90 7.21
N VAL A 64 -3.10 -6.10 6.81
CA VAL A 64 -3.06 -5.44 5.51
C VAL A 64 -1.99 -6.07 4.63
N GLY A 65 -2.39 -6.58 3.47
CA GLY A 65 -1.50 -6.96 2.37
C GLY A 65 -1.45 -5.84 1.34
N LEU A 66 -0.25 -5.39 0.98
CA LEU A 66 -0.03 -4.37 -0.04
C LEU A 66 0.75 -5.00 -1.21
N ASP A 67 0.17 -4.97 -2.41
CA ASP A 67 0.85 -5.30 -3.66
C ASP A 67 1.36 -4.02 -4.31
N LEU A 68 2.66 -3.76 -4.18
CA LEU A 68 3.32 -2.62 -4.80
C LEU A 68 4.79 -2.91 -5.13
N GLY A 69 5.28 -2.27 -6.18
CA GLY A 69 6.72 -2.19 -6.45
C GLY A 69 7.38 -1.15 -5.53
N ILE A 70 7.84 -1.57 -4.35
CA ILE A 70 8.65 -0.72 -3.47
C ILE A 70 10.09 -0.61 -3.97
N SER A 71 10.70 0.57 -3.80
CA SER A 71 12.16 0.67 -3.80
C SER A 71 12.73 -0.01 -2.55
N LEU A 72 14.04 -0.21 -2.52
CA LEU A 72 14.72 -0.55 -1.28
C LEU A 72 14.53 0.59 -0.23
N PRO A 73 14.61 0.27 1.07
CA PRO A 73 14.55 1.28 2.13
C PRO A 73 15.58 2.39 1.91
N PHE A 74 15.17 3.63 2.14
CA PHE A 74 16.02 4.81 1.96
C PHE A 74 15.80 5.86 3.05
N ALA A 75 14.54 6.05 3.47
CA ALA A 75 14.13 7.15 4.33
C ALA A 75 14.89 7.23 5.67
N ASP A 76 15.23 6.09 6.28
CA ASP A 76 15.86 6.05 7.61
C ASP A 76 17.33 6.50 7.58
N ALA A 77 18.06 6.17 6.52
CA ALA A 77 19.51 6.38 6.42
C ALA A 77 19.92 7.38 5.33
N GLY A 78 18.97 7.86 4.52
CA GLY A 78 19.27 8.69 3.35
C GLY A 78 20.12 7.97 2.28
N ALA A 79 20.16 6.64 2.29
CA ALA A 79 20.94 5.81 1.37
C ALA A 79 20.30 4.42 1.23
N PHE A 80 20.35 3.83 0.04
CA PHE A 80 19.89 2.45 -0.18
C PHE A 80 20.86 1.42 0.44
N PHE A 81 22.16 1.71 0.42
CA PHE A 81 23.19 0.85 0.99
C PHE A 81 24.10 1.67 1.91
N PRO A 82 23.71 1.89 3.18
CA PRO A 82 24.47 2.72 4.11
C PRO A 82 25.91 2.22 4.29
N GLY A 83 26.88 3.13 4.21
CA GLY A 83 28.31 2.83 4.35
C GLY A 83 29.00 2.38 3.07
N TRP A 84 28.29 2.29 1.94
CA TRP A 84 28.90 2.05 0.64
C TRP A 84 29.06 3.35 -0.14
N ASP A 85 30.30 3.77 -0.40
CA ASP A 85 30.61 5.04 -1.10
C ASP A 85 30.01 5.13 -2.52
N ALA A 86 29.73 3.99 -3.15
CA ALA A 86 29.09 3.92 -4.47
C ALA A 86 27.58 3.66 -4.38
N SER A 87 26.96 3.82 -3.21
CA SER A 87 25.50 3.71 -3.07
C SER A 87 24.80 4.67 -4.02
N PRO A 88 23.79 4.22 -4.78
CA PRO A 88 22.97 5.10 -5.61
C PRO A 88 22.31 6.20 -4.76
N GLY A 89 22.31 7.43 -5.28
CA GLY A 89 21.74 8.59 -4.58
C GLY A 89 20.23 8.76 -4.76
N ASP A 90 19.63 8.06 -5.73
CA ASP A 90 18.20 8.13 -6.01
C ASP A 90 17.66 6.82 -6.60
N ALA A 91 16.33 6.69 -6.61
CA ALA A 91 15.67 5.48 -7.10
C ALA A 91 15.98 5.21 -8.58
N ARG A 92 16.33 6.21 -9.39
CA ARG A 92 16.70 5.99 -10.79
C ARG A 92 18.08 5.36 -10.91
N GLY A 93 19.04 5.76 -10.07
CA GLY A 93 20.38 5.17 -10.04
C GLY A 93 20.43 3.78 -9.41
N LEU A 94 19.40 3.40 -8.65
CA LEU A 94 19.28 2.06 -8.06
C LEU A 94 18.95 0.98 -9.09
N TRP A 95 18.23 1.33 -10.16
CA TRP A 95 17.76 0.43 -11.21
C TRP A 95 18.56 0.60 -12.50
#